data_AF-A0A9D7KQU5-F1
#
_entry.id   AF-A0A9D7KQU5-F1
#
_cell.length_a   1.000
_cell.length_b   1.000
_cell.length_c   1.000
_cell.angle_alpha   90.00
_cell.angle_beta   90.00
_cell.angle_gamma   90.00
#
_symmetry.space_group_name_H-M   'P 1'
#
loop_
_entity.id
_entity.type
_entity.pdbx_description
1 polymer ?
#
loop_
_entity_poly.entity_id
_entity_poly.type
_entity_poly.pdbx_seq_one_letter_code
_entity_poly.pdbx_strand_id
1 'polypeptide(L)'
;MLTPGRNWSGSDGGYRFRFNGQESDDEIKGSNNCLDFGARIYDSRLCRFLSIDPRFSDYSWQTPYAYYSNNPIKNVDVKGEGGPVMK
;
A
#
# COMPACT_ATOMS: atom_id res chain seq x y z
N MET A 1 3.54 26.64 2.02
CA MET A 1 2.56 27.35 1.16
C MET A 1 3.22 27.56 -0.20
N LEU A 2 2.64 27.06 -1.29
CA LEU A 2 3.17 27.21 -2.65
C LEU A 2 2.73 28.56 -3.24
N THR A 3 3.61 29.27 -3.93
CA THR A 3 3.28 30.57 -4.54
C THR A 3 2.47 30.42 -5.84
N PRO A 4 1.53 31.34 -6.15
CA PRO A 4 0.76 31.32 -7.39
C PRO A 4 1.68 31.24 -8.63
N GLY A 5 1.37 30.33 -9.56
CA GLY A 5 2.14 30.16 -10.81
C GLY A 5 3.33 29.21 -10.73
N ARG A 6 3.64 28.61 -9.57
CA ARG A 6 4.64 27.53 -9.48
C ARG A 6 3.97 26.17 -9.47
N ASN A 7 4.10 25.45 -10.59
CA ASN A 7 3.81 24.02 -10.67
C ASN A 7 5.12 23.27 -10.40
N TRP A 8 5.20 22.49 -9.31
CA TRP A 8 6.27 21.52 -9.16
C TRP A 8 5.88 20.28 -9.97
N SER A 9 6.44 20.12 -11.17
CA SER A 9 6.46 18.82 -11.86
C SER A 9 7.69 18.04 -11.36
N GLY A 10 7.47 17.17 -10.37
CA GLY A 10 8.50 16.21 -9.96
C GLY A 10 8.84 15.34 -11.18
N SER A 11 10.13 15.18 -11.44
CA SER A 11 10.73 14.60 -12.66
C SER A 11 9.81 13.71 -13.49
N ASP A 12 9.77 14.03 -14.78
CA ASP A 12 9.14 13.35 -15.93
C ASP A 12 9.44 11.83 -16.05
N GLY A 13 10.29 11.27 -15.17
CA GLY A 13 10.48 9.85 -14.94
C GLY A 13 9.93 9.42 -13.58
N GLY A 14 8.61 9.59 -13.40
CA GLY A 14 7.86 9.57 -12.15
C GLY A 14 8.40 8.65 -11.04
N TYR A 15 8.49 9.20 -9.81
CA TYR A 15 8.88 8.47 -8.62
C TYR A 15 7.98 7.24 -8.40
N ARG A 16 8.55 6.06 -8.67
CA ARG A 16 7.83 4.78 -8.71
C ARG A 16 7.50 4.22 -7.33
N PHE A 17 8.46 4.25 -6.40
CA PHE A 17 8.29 3.63 -5.08
C PHE A 17 7.73 4.62 -4.05
N ARG A 18 6.80 4.23 -3.17
CA ARG A 18 6.22 5.13 -2.16
C ARG A 18 6.19 4.52 -0.77
N PHE A 19 5.00 4.24 -0.25
CA PHE A 19 4.81 3.77 1.11
C PHE A 19 5.54 2.44 1.28
N ASN A 20 6.40 2.37 2.30
CA ASN A 20 7.25 1.21 2.59
C ASN A 20 8.10 0.72 1.41
N GLY A 21 8.42 1.60 0.46
CA GLY A 21 9.23 1.25 -0.70
C GLY A 21 8.49 0.45 -1.78
N GLN A 22 7.17 0.34 -1.69
CA GLN A 22 6.35 -0.40 -2.66
C GLN A 22 6.08 0.42 -3.92
N GLU A 23 5.99 -0.26 -5.07
CA GLU A 23 5.80 0.38 -6.37
C GLU A 23 4.38 0.94 -6.51
N SER A 24 4.27 2.13 -7.09
CA SER A 24 2.99 2.78 -7.39
C SER A 24 2.48 2.26 -8.71
N ASP A 25 1.31 1.65 -8.67
CA ASP A 25 0.58 1.28 -9.86
C ASP A 25 -0.50 2.33 -10.12
N ASP A 26 -0.27 3.14 -11.15
CA ASP A 26 -1.15 4.25 -11.52
C ASP A 26 -2.27 3.81 -12.49
N GLU A 27 -2.30 2.54 -12.91
CA GLU A 27 -3.25 2.04 -13.92
C GLU A 27 -4.67 1.87 -13.36
N ILE A 28 -4.80 1.47 -12.08
CA ILE A 28 -6.08 1.01 -11.52
C ILE A 28 -6.96 2.15 -10.98
N LYS A 29 -6.37 3.12 -10.26
CA LYS A 29 -7.12 4.24 -9.64
C LYS A 29 -6.56 5.61 -9.98
N GLY A 30 -5.85 5.72 -11.10
CA GLY A 30 -5.14 6.92 -11.50
C GLY A 30 -3.92 7.20 -10.62
N SER A 31 -3.26 8.33 -10.86
CA SER A 31 -1.95 8.61 -10.28
C SER A 31 -1.92 8.59 -8.76
N ASN A 32 -1.03 7.77 -8.20
CA ASN A 32 -0.59 7.72 -6.80
C ASN A 32 -1.56 7.11 -5.79
N ASN A 33 -2.58 6.37 -6.23
CA ASN A 33 -3.63 5.86 -5.33
C ASN A 33 -3.47 4.36 -4.99
N CYS A 34 -2.78 3.60 -5.84
CA CYS A 34 -2.58 2.18 -5.65
C CYS A 34 -1.09 1.86 -5.52
N LEU A 35 -0.79 0.89 -4.67
CA LEU A 35 0.55 0.40 -4.43
C LEU A 35 0.55 -1.12 -4.59
N ASP A 36 1.52 -1.63 -5.33
CA ASP A 36 1.73 -3.05 -5.50
C ASP A 36 2.66 -3.57 -4.39
N PHE A 37 2.12 -4.42 -3.52
CA PHE A 37 2.89 -5.10 -2.46
C PHE A 37 3.37 -6.49 -2.88
N GLY A 38 3.10 -6.91 -4.12
CA GLY A 38 3.42 -8.23 -4.66
C GLY A 38 2.24 -9.19 -4.56
N ALA A 39 1.89 -9.63 -3.36
CA ALA A 39 0.75 -10.56 -3.19
C ALA A 39 -0.61 -9.87 -3.32
N ARG A 40 -0.68 -8.57 -3.06
CA ARG A 40 -1.92 -7.77 -3.06
C ARG A 40 -1.66 -6.33 -3.48
N ILE A 41 -2.73 -5.69 -3.96
CA ILE A 41 -2.75 -4.27 -4.30
C ILE A 41 -3.37 -3.49 -3.15
N TYR A 42 -2.67 -2.47 -2.68
CA TYR A 42 -3.04 -1.62 -1.56
C TYR A 42 -3.59 -0.28 -2.04
N ASP A 43 -4.77 0.09 -1.55
CA ASP A 43 -5.37 1.41 -1.76
C ASP A 43 -4.91 2.36 -0.64
N SER A 44 -4.09 3.35 -1.01
CA SER A 44 -3.48 4.30 -0.08
C SER A 44 -4.49 5.28 0.53
N ARG A 45 -5.64 5.49 -0.13
CA ARG A 45 -6.68 6.41 0.35
C ARG A 45 -7.56 5.78 1.41
N LEU A 46 -7.84 4.49 1.26
CA LEU A 46 -8.63 3.72 2.23
C LEU A 46 -7.77 3.07 3.31
N CYS A 47 -6.46 2.96 3.08
CA CYS A 47 -5.52 2.19 3.88
C CYS A 47 -5.93 0.70 4.00
N ARG A 48 -6.38 0.11 2.89
CA ARG A 48 -6.90 -1.27 2.81
C ARG A 48 -6.40 -1.96 1.55
N PHE A 49 -6.35 -3.28 1.57
CA PHE A 49 -6.11 -4.08 0.37
C PHE A 49 -7.39 -4.23 -0.46
N LEU A 50 -7.22 -4.30 -1.78
CA LEU A 50 -8.32 -4.52 -2.73
C LEU A 50 -8.74 -5.99 -2.82
N SER A 51 -7.88 -6.92 -2.40
CA SER A 51 -8.11 -8.37 -2.42
C SER A 51 -8.00 -8.99 -1.01
N ILE A 52 -8.58 -10.19 -0.87
CA ILE A 52 -8.51 -11.01 0.34
C ILE A 52 -7.06 -11.48 0.55
N ASP A 53 -6.57 -11.41 1.79
CA ASP A 53 -5.28 -11.99 2.19
C ASP A 53 -5.19 -13.48 1.83
N PRO A 54 -4.19 -13.94 1.08
CA PRO A 54 -3.95 -15.38 0.87
C PRO A 54 -3.85 -16.18 2.18
N ARG A 55 -3.45 -15.52 3.27
CA ARG A 55 -3.24 -16.11 4.60
C ARG A 55 -4.35 -15.78 5.58
N PHE A 56 -5.54 -15.38 5.10
CA PHE A 56 -6.63 -14.96 5.99
C PHE A 56 -7.00 -16.00 7.05
N SER A 57 -6.82 -17.31 6.76
CA SER A 57 -7.08 -18.41 7.70
C SER A 57 -6.19 -18.36 8.94
N ASP A 58 -4.95 -17.89 8.79
CA ASP A 58 -3.99 -17.77 9.90
C ASP A 58 -4.33 -16.57 10.81
N TYR A 59 -5.13 -15.65 10.30
CA TYR A 59 -5.48 -14.39 10.97
C TYR A 59 -6.99 -14.23 11.15
N SER A 60 -7.64 -15.25 11.71
CA SER A 60 -9.10 -15.25 11.98
C SER A 60 -9.59 -14.06 12.82
N TRP A 61 -8.69 -13.43 13.58
CA TRP A 61 -8.96 -12.28 14.45
C TRP A 61 -8.91 -10.92 13.72
N GLN A 62 -8.44 -10.85 12.47
CA GLN A 62 -8.40 -9.61 11.69
C GLN A 62 -9.20 -9.72 10.40
N THR A 63 -9.60 -8.59 9.83
CA THR A 63 -10.28 -8.60 8.53
C THR A 63 -9.28 -8.93 7.41
N PRO A 64 -9.69 -9.70 6.38
CA PRO A 64 -8.78 -10.11 5.30
C PRO A 64 -8.26 -8.96 4.42
N TYR A 65 -8.80 -7.75 4.62
CA TYR A 65 -8.43 -6.53 3.89
C TYR A 65 -7.58 -5.56 4.73
N ALA A 66 -7.28 -5.89 5.98
CA ALA A 66 -6.50 -5.03 6.87
C ALA A 66 -5.03 -5.01 6.49
N TYR A 67 -4.42 -3.82 6.58
CA TYR A 67 -2.97 -3.66 6.51
C TYR A 67 -2.36 -3.94 7.88
N TYR A 68 -1.60 -5.02 8.01
CA TYR A 68 -0.82 -5.42 9.20
C TYR A 68 -1.52 -5.05 10.53
N SER A 69 -2.71 -5.63 10.74
CA SER A 69 -3.49 -5.46 11.98
C SER A 69 -3.84 -4.01 12.33
N ASN A 70 -4.00 -3.17 11.30
CA ASN A 70 -4.22 -1.72 11.39
C ASN A 70 -3.11 -0.96 12.13
N ASN A 71 -1.87 -1.46 12.12
CA ASN A 71 -0.73 -0.78 12.73
C ASN A 71 0.37 -0.46 11.70
N PRO A 72 0.12 0.50 10.80
CA PRO A 72 1.03 0.83 9.70
C PRO A 72 2.30 1.57 10.12
N ILE A 73 2.38 2.04 11.37
CA ILE A 73 3.54 2.77 11.90
C ILE A 73 4.57 1.78 12.45
N LYS A 74 4.12 0.78 13.19
CA LYS A 74 5.02 -0.19 13.84
C LYS A 74 5.48 -1.29 12.88
N ASN A 75 4.64 -1.64 11.91
CA ASN A 75 4.83 -2.83 11.11
C ASN A 75 4.88 -2.54 9.61
N VAL A 76 5.77 -3.26 8.93
CA VAL A 76 5.97 -3.19 7.49
C VAL A 76 5.63 -4.56 6.89
N ASP A 77 4.64 -4.58 5.98
CA ASP A 77 4.34 -5.75 5.17
C ASP A 77 5.20 -5.71 3.90
N VAL A 78 6.18 -6.61 3.81
CA VAL A 78 7.14 -6.62 2.69
C VAL A 78 6.56 -7.30 1.46
N LYS A 79 5.67 -8.29 1.63
CA LYS A 79 5.14 -9.14 0.55
C LYS A 79 3.65 -8.95 0.28
N GLY A 80 2.97 -8.17 1.10
CA GLY A 80 1.52 -8.05 1.05
C GLY A 80 0.80 -9.27 1.63
N GLU A 81 1.41 -10.06 2.52
CA GLU A 81 0.80 -11.28 3.13
C GLU A 81 0.60 -11.15 4.65
N GLY A 82 0.78 -9.94 5.20
CA GLY A 82 0.74 -9.68 6.63
C GLY A 82 2.03 -10.02 7.37
N GLY A 83 1.91 -10.27 8.67
CA GLY A 83 3.04 -10.54 9.55
C GLY A 83 3.64 -11.95 9.41
N PRO A 84 4.64 -12.29 10.21
CA PRO A 84 5.08 -13.67 10.36
C PRO A 84 3.98 -14.49 11.05
N VAL A 85 3.81 -15.74 10.59
CA VAL A 85 2.91 -16.72 11.22
C VAL A 85 3.35 -16.94 12.66
N MET A 86 2.42 -16.82 13.59
CA MET A 86 2.64 -17.33 14.94
C MET A 86 2.67 -18.86 14.83
N LYS A 87 3.87 -19.44 14.98
CA LYS A 87 4.05 -20.90 15.15
C LYS A 87 3.62 -21.33 16.53
#